data_AF-A0A233S7S1-F1
#
_entry.id   AF-A0A233S7S1-F1
#
_cell.length_a   1.000
_cell.length_b   1.000
_cell.length_c   1.000
_cell.angle_alpha   90.00
_cell.angle_beta   90.00
_cell.angle_gamma   90.00
#
_symmetry.space_group_name_H-M   'P 1'
#
loop_
_entity.id
_entity.type
_entity.pdbx_description
1 polymer ?
#
loop_
_entity_poly.entity_id
_entity_poly.type
_entity_poly.pdbx_seq_one_letter_code
_entity_poly.pdbx_strand_id
1 'polypeptide(L)'
;MKDLAMDDHQEELPLHFGRPFRPWLYEVSHRRLVLRSQAGGEFGETVDVVFLDVLGMKLKSNYASLSIAPAEHLAEIDDFVNIPERHRSRYMKLIVSDGVGEGFVVCGTFHVLRE
;
A
#
# COMPACT_ATOMS: atom_id res chain seq x y z
N MET A 1 28.29 -5.56 -4.52
CA MET A 1 26.94 -5.34 -3.95
C MET A 1 26.01 -5.47 -5.14
N LYS A 2 25.17 -6.52 -5.20
CA LYS A 2 24.41 -6.85 -6.40
C LYS A 2 23.34 -5.78 -6.61
N ASP A 3 23.42 -5.06 -7.71
CA ASP A 3 22.33 -4.25 -8.25
C ASP A 3 21.13 -5.17 -8.48
N LEU A 4 20.17 -5.13 -7.57
CA LEU A 4 18.82 -5.60 -7.85
C LEU A 4 18.22 -4.51 -8.74
N ALA A 5 18.29 -4.74 -10.05
CA ALA A 5 17.37 -4.11 -10.98
C ALA A 5 15.97 -4.51 -10.48
N MET A 6 15.35 -3.61 -9.72
CA MET A 6 13.93 -3.69 -9.44
C MET A 6 13.28 -3.38 -10.79
N ASP A 7 12.78 -4.45 -11.41
CA ASP A 7 12.01 -4.38 -12.63
C ASP A 7 10.81 -3.47 -12.31
N ASP A 8 10.88 -2.21 -12.79
CA ASP A 8 9.92 -1.14 -12.52
C ASP A 8 8.65 -1.38 -13.33
N HIS A 9 7.99 -2.50 -13.07
CA HIS A 9 6.63 -2.73 -13.53
C HIS A 9 5.74 -1.85 -12.67
N GLN A 10 5.39 -0.67 -13.18
CA GLN A 10 4.29 0.11 -12.61
C GLN A 10 3.01 -0.73 -12.72
N GLU A 11 2.66 -1.37 -11.62
CA GLU A 11 1.39 -2.09 -11.48
C GLU A 11 0.24 -1.07 -11.60
N GLU A 12 -0.59 -1.24 -12.63
CA GLU A 12 -1.72 -0.32 -12.88
C GLU A 12 -2.80 -0.50 -11.80
N LEU A 13 -3.31 0.62 -11.29
CA LEU A 13 -4.42 0.62 -10.37
C LEU A 13 -5.76 0.52 -11.13
N PRO A 14 -6.79 -0.15 -10.58
CA PRO A 14 -6.80 -0.78 -9.26
C PRO A 14 -6.13 -2.15 -9.24
N LEU A 15 -5.48 -2.47 -8.12
CA LEU A 15 -4.88 -3.78 -7.86
C LEU A 15 -5.78 -4.62 -6.99
N HIS A 16 -5.87 -5.90 -7.32
CA HIS A 16 -6.67 -6.86 -6.58
C HIS A 16 -5.90 -8.17 -6.35
N PHE A 17 -5.84 -8.60 -5.09
CA PHE A 17 -5.26 -9.85 -4.67
C PHE A 17 -6.31 -10.66 -3.91
N GLY A 18 -6.71 -11.80 -4.46
CA GLY A 18 -7.64 -12.75 -3.82
C GLY A 18 -7.01 -13.58 -2.69
N ARG A 19 -6.11 -12.99 -1.89
CA ARG A 19 -5.43 -13.67 -0.77
C ARG A 19 -5.30 -12.75 0.45
N PRO A 20 -5.14 -13.29 1.67
CA PRO A 20 -5.07 -12.47 2.86
C PRO A 20 -3.79 -11.64 2.97
N PHE A 21 -3.93 -10.40 3.43
CA PHE A 21 -2.82 -9.48 3.71
C PHE A 21 -2.90 -8.92 5.12
N ARG A 22 -1.75 -8.53 5.66
CA ARG A 22 -1.66 -7.78 6.91
C ARG A 22 -0.52 -6.76 6.86
N PRO A 23 -0.59 -5.67 7.65
CA PRO A 23 0.59 -4.87 7.95
C PRO A 23 1.68 -5.77 8.53
N TRP A 24 2.86 -5.72 7.93
CA TRP A 24 4.01 -6.55 8.30
C TRP A 24 5.13 -5.73 8.91
N LEU A 25 5.44 -4.58 8.30
CA LEU A 25 6.50 -3.69 8.73
C LEU A 25 6.06 -2.24 8.53
N TYR A 26 6.39 -1.39 9.49
CA TYR A 26 6.32 0.06 9.34
C TYR A 26 7.59 0.69 9.92
N GLU A 27 8.36 1.37 9.07
CA GLU A 27 9.61 2.04 9.42
C GLU A 27 9.42 3.56 9.34
N VAL A 28 9.27 4.21 10.49
CA VAL A 28 8.98 5.66 10.56
C VAL A 28 10.12 6.49 9.95
N SER A 29 11.37 6.12 10.20
CA SER A 29 12.55 6.85 9.70
C SER A 29 12.67 6.82 8.18
N HIS A 30 12.18 5.77 7.54
CA HIS A 30 12.22 5.59 6.09
C HIS A 30 10.86 5.81 5.43
N ARG A 31 9.84 6.17 6.23
CA ARG A 31 8.44 6.35 5.78
C ARG A 31 7.98 5.19 4.90
N ARG A 32 8.25 3.97 5.35
CA ARG A 32 8.03 2.75 4.58
C ARG A 32 7.02 1.87 5.28
N LEU A 33 6.02 1.41 4.54
CA LEU A 33 5.01 0.45 4.99
C LEU A 33 5.08 -0.79 4.09
N VAL A 34 4.96 -1.97 4.68
CA VAL A 34 4.82 -3.22 3.95
C VAL A 34 3.51 -3.90 4.36
N LEU A 35 2.64 -4.15 3.39
CA LEU A 35 1.56 -5.13 3.52
C LEU A 35 2.03 -6.44 2.91
N ARG A 36 2.00 -7.52 3.69
CA ARG A 36 2.49 -8.83 3.27
C ARG A 36 1.35 -9.83 3.18
N SER A 37 1.32 -10.61 2.11
CA SER A 37 0.43 -11.75 2.01
C SER A 37 0.88 -12.85 2.97
N GLN A 38 -0.05 -13.61 3.53
CA GLN A 38 0.35 -14.81 4.28
C GLN A 38 0.99 -15.83 3.33
N ALA A 39 2.18 -16.32 3.69
CA ALA A 39 2.88 -17.38 2.99
C ALA A 39 2.40 -18.75 3.51
N GLY A 40 2.16 -19.70 2.61
CA GLY A 40 1.75 -21.06 2.94
C GLY A 40 0.23 -21.30 2.88
N GLY A 41 -0.15 -22.54 2.56
CA GLY A 41 -1.53 -22.93 2.20
C GLY A 41 -1.68 -23.10 0.69
N GLU A 42 -2.77 -22.60 0.11
CA GLU A 42 -3.04 -22.61 -1.35
C GLU A 42 -2.13 -21.67 -2.16
N PHE A 43 -1.44 -20.74 -1.49
CA PHE A 43 -0.58 -19.74 -2.13
C PHE A 43 0.89 -20.11 -1.98
N GLY A 44 1.57 -20.31 -3.11
CA GLY A 44 2.96 -20.77 -3.16
C GLY A 44 4.03 -19.67 -3.02
N GLU A 45 3.67 -18.41 -3.29
CA GLU A 45 4.58 -17.25 -3.24
C GLU A 45 4.09 -16.21 -2.21
N THR A 46 5.02 -15.48 -1.61
CA THR A 46 4.72 -14.31 -0.78
C THR A 46 4.63 -13.08 -1.66
N VAL A 47 3.61 -12.25 -1.43
CA VAL A 47 3.45 -10.96 -2.11
C VAL A 47 3.56 -9.84 -1.08
N ASP A 48 4.48 -8.91 -1.32
CA ASP A 48 4.62 -7.69 -0.54
C ASP A 48 4.17 -6.49 -1.38
N VAL A 49 3.28 -5.69 -0.81
CA VAL A 49 3.02 -4.33 -1.29
C VAL A 49 3.79 -3.35 -0.41
N VAL A 50 4.80 -2.72 -1.01
CA VAL A 50 5.71 -1.81 -0.33
C VAL A 50 5.33 -0.37 -0.70
N PHE A 51 4.87 0.40 0.27
CA PHE A 51 4.59 1.83 0.12
C PHE A 51 5.79 2.64 0.61
N LEU A 52 6.20 3.65 -0.16
CA LEU A 52 7.35 4.52 0.11
C LEU A 52 6.91 5.98 0.25
N ASP A 53 7.69 6.76 0.99
CA ASP A 53 7.34 8.15 1.33
C ASP A 53 5.93 8.23 1.98
N VAL A 54 5.58 7.30 2.86
CA VAL A 54 4.29 7.30 3.58
C VAL A 54 4.18 8.52 4.49
N LEU A 55 3.15 9.34 4.27
CA LEU A 55 2.81 10.49 5.12
C LEU A 55 1.79 10.17 6.20
N GLY A 56 0.89 9.24 5.90
CA GLY A 56 -0.17 8.85 6.82
C GLY A 56 -0.92 7.63 6.31
N MET A 57 -1.51 6.89 7.23
CA MET A 57 -2.24 5.67 6.93
C MET A 57 -3.29 5.39 8.00
N LYS A 58 -4.35 4.70 7.60
CA LYS A 58 -5.33 4.07 8.48
C LYS A 58 -5.60 2.69 7.90
N LEU A 59 -5.27 1.64 8.63
CA LEU A 59 -5.29 0.27 8.11
C LEU A 59 -6.03 -0.67 9.06
N LYS A 60 -6.61 -1.72 8.48
CA LYS A 60 -7.06 -2.89 9.25
C LYS A 60 -5.84 -3.71 9.65
N SER A 61 -5.93 -4.38 10.80
CA SER A 61 -4.88 -5.31 11.24
C SER A 61 -4.75 -6.54 10.33
N ASN A 62 -5.83 -6.91 9.64
CA ASN A 62 -5.87 -7.98 8.66
C ASN A 62 -6.93 -7.68 7.58
N TYR A 63 -6.64 -8.14 6.36
CA TYR A 63 -7.48 -8.05 5.19
C TYR A 63 -7.66 -9.48 4.63
N ALA A 64 -8.90 -9.92 4.42
CA ALA A 64 -9.17 -11.27 3.90
C ALA A 64 -8.78 -11.41 2.40
N SER A 65 -8.88 -10.30 1.68
CA SER A 65 -8.38 -10.07 0.33
C SER A 65 -7.84 -8.63 0.27
N LEU A 66 -7.02 -8.27 -0.71
CA LEU A 66 -6.48 -6.91 -0.80
C LEU A 66 -6.90 -6.25 -2.10
N SER A 67 -7.51 -5.09 -2.00
CA SER A 67 -7.81 -4.15 -3.09
C SER A 67 -7.12 -2.84 -2.82
N ILE A 68 -6.41 -2.30 -3.82
CA ILE A 68 -5.77 -0.99 -3.77
C ILE A 68 -6.25 -0.17 -4.95
N ALA A 69 -6.80 1.02 -4.70
CA ALA A 69 -7.32 1.90 -5.74
C ALA A 69 -7.04 3.36 -5.40
N PRO A 70 -7.03 4.28 -6.39
CA PRO A 70 -7.03 5.71 -6.11
C PRO A 70 -8.25 6.08 -5.27
N ALA A 71 -8.08 6.98 -4.31
CA ALA A 71 -9.20 7.46 -3.51
C ALA A 71 -10.10 8.39 -4.33
N GLU A 72 -11.39 8.03 -4.43
CA GLU A 72 -12.41 8.86 -5.08
C GLU A 72 -12.90 9.99 -4.16
N HIS A 73 -13.00 9.71 -2.86
CA HIS A 73 -13.47 10.64 -1.84
C HIS A 73 -12.31 11.00 -0.90
N LEU A 74 -11.89 12.27 -0.95
CA LEU A 74 -10.65 12.70 -0.28
C LEU A 74 -10.88 13.35 1.09
N ALA A 75 -12.11 13.71 1.45
CA ALA A 75 -12.39 14.54 2.63
C ALA A 75 -11.82 13.95 3.93
N GLU A 76 -12.08 12.68 4.23
CA GLU A 76 -11.53 12.02 5.43
C GLU A 76 -9.99 11.97 5.40
N ILE A 77 -9.41 11.73 4.22
CA ILE A 77 -7.96 11.63 4.06
C ILE A 77 -7.30 13.00 4.24
N ASP A 78 -7.88 14.05 3.69
CA ASP A 78 -7.40 15.43 3.80
C ASP A 78 -7.50 15.97 5.22
N ASP A 79 -8.56 15.60 5.95
CA ASP A 79 -8.70 15.95 7.37
C ASP A 79 -7.68 15.21 8.24
N PHE A 80 -7.30 13.98 7.87
CA PHE A 80 -6.33 13.18 8.61
C PHE A 80 -4.87 13.53 8.29
N VAL A 81 -4.55 13.75 7.00
CA VAL A 81 -3.19 14.06 6.52
C VAL A 81 -3.16 15.45 5.90
N ASN A 82 -2.64 16.42 6.65
CA ASN A 82 -2.43 17.76 6.13
C ASN A 82 -1.20 17.81 5.20
N ILE A 83 -1.43 17.71 3.89
CA ILE A 83 -0.40 17.86 2.86
C ILE A 83 -0.43 19.30 2.32
N PRO A 84 0.66 20.08 2.45
CA PRO A 84 0.72 21.42 1.85
C PRO A 84 0.51 21.36 0.33
N GLU A 85 -0.26 22.30 -0.23
CA GLU A 85 -0.67 22.33 -1.65
C GLU A 85 0.50 22.09 -2.61
N ARG A 86 1.64 22.74 -2.37
CA ARG A 86 2.89 22.62 -3.15
C ARG A 86 3.48 21.19 -3.24
N HIS A 87 3.02 20.27 -2.41
CA HIS A 87 3.49 18.89 -2.35
C HIS A 87 2.42 17.87 -2.77
N ARG A 88 1.16 18.29 -2.98
CA ARG A 88 0.05 17.36 -3.24
C ARG A 88 0.27 16.49 -4.47
N SER A 89 0.85 17.04 -5.54
CA SER A 89 1.14 16.28 -6.77
C SER A 89 2.19 15.17 -6.60
N ARG A 90 2.99 15.20 -5.51
CA ARG A 90 4.00 14.17 -5.23
C ARG A 90 3.40 12.95 -4.51
N TYR A 91 2.20 13.06 -3.94
CA TYR A 91 1.63 12.01 -3.11
C TYR A 91 0.35 11.47 -3.72
N MET A 92 0.26 10.14 -3.75
CA MET A 92 -0.93 9.39 -4.08
C MET A 92 -1.75 9.16 -2.81
N LYS A 93 -3.06 9.23 -2.93
CA LYS A 93 -4.00 8.83 -1.89
C LYS A 93 -4.68 7.54 -2.35
N LEU A 94 -4.41 6.45 -1.66
CA LEU A 94 -4.86 5.12 -2.02
C LEU A 94 -5.83 4.60 -0.98
N ILE A 95 -6.93 4.02 -1.43
CA ILE A 95 -7.82 3.20 -0.60
C ILE A 95 -7.27 1.78 -0.56
N VAL A 96 -7.29 1.19 0.63
CA VAL A 96 -6.89 -0.19 0.88
C VAL A 96 -8.06 -0.92 1.52
N SER A 97 -8.63 -1.90 0.82
CA SER A 97 -9.90 -2.55 1.21
C SER A 97 -9.87 -4.06 1.01
N ASP A 98 -10.72 -4.78 1.73
CA ASP A 98 -11.04 -6.20 1.49
C ASP A 98 -12.48 -6.42 0.97
N GLY A 99 -13.15 -5.34 0.54
CA GLY A 99 -14.55 -5.35 0.12
C GLY A 99 -15.57 -5.29 1.26
N VAL A 100 -15.13 -5.43 2.52
CA VAL A 100 -16.00 -5.33 3.72
C VAL A 100 -15.68 -4.08 4.52
N GLY A 101 -14.40 -3.73 4.63
CA GLY A 101 -13.97 -2.50 5.27
C GLY A 101 -12.76 -1.89 4.58
N GLU A 102 -12.65 -0.58 4.69
CA GLU A 102 -11.62 0.21 4.02
C GLU A 102 -10.69 0.90 5.01
N GLY A 103 -9.49 1.18 4.51
CA GLY A 103 -8.49 2.05 5.08
C GLY A 103 -7.85 2.86 3.95
N PHE A 104 -6.81 3.63 4.28
CA PHE A 104 -6.08 4.40 3.29
C PHE A 104 -4.58 4.44 3.58
N VAL A 105 -3.82 4.73 2.53
CA VAL A 105 -2.40 5.07 2.58
C VAL A 105 -2.16 6.31 1.73
N VAL A 106 -1.43 7.28 2.28
CA VAL A 106 -0.90 8.43 1.54
C VAL A 106 0.60 8.23 1.38
N CYS A 107 1.07 8.02 0.16
CA CYS A 107 2.46 7.65 -0.15
C CYS A 107 2.95 8.33 -1.43
N GLY A 108 4.26 8.44 -1.60
CA GLY A 108 4.83 8.97 -2.85
C GLY A 108 4.76 7.97 -4.00
N THR A 109 4.99 6.69 -3.70
CA THR A 109 4.89 5.58 -4.65
C THR A 109 4.67 4.27 -3.91
N PHE A 110 4.39 3.20 -4.65
CA PHE A 110 4.36 1.83 -4.12
C PHE A 110 4.90 0.83 -5.15
N HIS A 111 5.33 -0.34 -4.67
CA HIS A 111 5.82 -1.45 -5.48
C HIS A 111 5.22 -2.77 -5.01
N VAL A 112 5.06 -3.72 -5.93
CA VAL A 112 4.66 -5.09 -5.62
C VAL A 112 5.85 -6.02 -5.82
N LEU A 113 6.24 -6.74 -4.78
CA LEU A 113 7.31 -7.73 -4.80
C LEU A 113 6.69 -9.13 -4.63
N ARG A 114 7.15 -10.10 -5.43
CA ARG A 114 6.70 -11.50 -5.38
C ARG A 114 7.93 -12.38 -5.13
N GLU A 115 7.92 -13.14 -4.04
CA GLU A 115 9.02 -14.01 -3.57
C GLU A 115 8.60 -15.48 -3.47
#